data_AF-A0A2J6XEX4-F1
#
_entry.id   AF-A0A2J6XEX4-F1
#
_cell.length_a   1.000
_cell.length_b   1.000
_cell.length_c   1.000
_cell.angle_alpha   90.00
_cell.angle_beta   90.00
_cell.angle_gamma   90.00
#
_symmetry.space_group_name_H-M   'P 1'
#
loop_
_entity.id
_entity.type
_entity.pdbx_description
1 polymer ?
#
loop_
_entity_poly.entity_id
_entity_poly.type
_entity_poly.pdbx_seq_one_letter_code
_entity_poly.pdbx_strand_id
1 'polypeptide(L)'
;MVRPRAWRALLRLLLVVFDLVALNLAAQMAYALGADSLVAAGFRPPADPLTPLRLTVVGTLIALIVFASHGLYEMKRGASRLDEAVKVVTAISFTLVLVIFVNALIGEFGGEELPWTRDILFQGWLLAVGFCLVGRFIHRVMVYVLRRYFDIDT
;
A
#
# COMPACT_ATOMS: atom_id res chain seq x y z
N MET A 1 -9.34 21.98 -23.27
CA MET A 1 -7.90 21.81 -23.01
C MET A 1 -7.65 21.79 -21.51
N VAL A 2 -7.37 20.62 -20.92
CA VAL A 2 -7.09 20.49 -19.48
C VAL A 2 -5.75 21.17 -19.20
N ARG A 3 -5.71 22.12 -18.25
CA ARG A 3 -4.49 22.86 -17.92
C ARG A 3 -3.35 21.91 -17.49
N PRO A 4 -2.07 22.19 -17.79
CA PRO A 4 -0.91 21.34 -17.45
C PRO A 4 -0.77 20.95 -15.96
N ARG A 5 -1.39 21.72 -15.06
CA ARG A 5 -1.44 21.43 -13.62
C ARG A 5 -2.46 20.36 -13.28
N ALA A 6 -3.64 20.40 -13.90
CA ALA A 6 -4.72 19.43 -13.67
C ALA A 6 -4.32 18.04 -14.19
N TRP A 7 -3.62 17.96 -15.32
CA TRP A 7 -3.10 16.69 -15.84
C TRP A 7 -2.09 16.04 -14.88
N ARG A 8 -1.13 16.81 -14.35
CA ARG A 8 -0.17 16.31 -13.35
C ARG A 8 -0.86 15.84 -12.08
N ALA A 9 -1.90 16.54 -11.63
CA ALA A 9 -2.69 16.12 -10.48
C ALA A 9 -3.43 14.78 -10.75
N LEU A 10 -4.06 14.64 -11.92
CA LEU A 10 -4.74 13.41 -12.32
C LEU A 10 -3.78 12.21 -12.37
N LEU A 11 -2.59 12.37 -12.95
CA LEU A 11 -1.61 11.27 -13.01
C LEU A 11 -1.09 10.89 -11.62
N ARG A 12 -0.94 11.84 -10.70
CA ARG A 12 -0.59 11.56 -9.30
C ARG A 12 -1.72 10.86 -8.56
N LEU A 13 -2.97 11.32 -8.74
CA LEU A 13 -4.14 10.66 -8.17
C LEU A 13 -4.26 9.22 -8.68
N LEU A 14 -4.01 8.98 -9.96
CA LEU A 14 -3.98 7.63 -10.51
C LEU A 14 -2.91 6.77 -9.83
N LEU A 15 -1.70 7.31 -9.61
CA LEU A 15 -0.64 6.59 -8.89
C LEU A 15 -1.07 6.24 -7.46
N VAL A 16 -1.68 7.20 -6.76
CA VAL A 16 -2.24 6.97 -5.42
C VAL A 16 -3.26 5.82 -5.47
N VAL A 17 -4.18 5.82 -6.43
CA VAL A 17 -5.17 4.73 -6.58
C VAL A 17 -4.50 3.37 -6.79
N PHE A 18 -3.44 3.29 -7.60
CA PHE A 18 -2.68 2.05 -7.77
C PHE A 18 -2.05 1.57 -6.46
N ASP A 19 -1.43 2.47 -5.70
CA ASP A 19 -0.83 2.12 -4.40
C ASP A 19 -1.92 1.71 -3.38
N LEU A 20 -3.07 2.39 -3.35
CA LEU A 20 -4.22 2.00 -2.51
C LEU A 20 -4.69 0.57 -2.82
N VAL A 21 -4.90 0.26 -4.10
CA VAL A 21 -5.33 -1.06 -4.53
C VAL A 21 -4.28 -2.12 -4.20
N ALA A 22 -3.00 -1.84 -4.46
CA ALA A 22 -1.90 -2.74 -4.15
C ALA A 22 -1.83 -3.09 -2.65
N LEU A 23 -1.90 -2.09 -1.78
CA LEU A 23 -1.82 -2.28 -0.33
C LEU A 23 -3.01 -3.07 0.22
N ASN A 24 -4.23 -2.74 -0.24
CA ASN A 24 -5.43 -3.46 0.19
C ASN A 24 -5.41 -4.92 -0.31
N LEU A 25 -5.05 -5.15 -1.57
CA LEU A 25 -4.92 -6.51 -2.10
C LEU A 25 -3.85 -7.31 -1.34
N ALA A 26 -2.70 -6.70 -1.05
CA ALA A 26 -1.62 -7.36 -0.32
C ALA A 26 -2.06 -7.80 1.08
N ALA A 27 -2.70 -6.90 1.83
CA ALA A 27 -3.11 -7.20 3.19
C ALA A 27 -4.24 -8.24 3.24
N GLN A 28 -5.24 -8.13 2.36
CA GLN A 28 -6.32 -9.12 2.29
C GLN A 28 -5.81 -10.49 1.84
N MET A 29 -4.89 -10.52 0.87
CA MET A 29 -4.28 -11.77 0.43
C MET A 29 -3.40 -12.39 1.50
N ALA A 30 -2.60 -11.60 2.23
CA ALA A 30 -1.78 -12.10 3.33
C ALA A 30 -2.64 -12.69 4.47
N TYR A 31 -3.76 -12.05 4.79
CA TYR A 31 -4.68 -12.56 5.81
C TYR A 31 -5.36 -13.86 5.36
N ALA A 32 -5.78 -13.93 4.08
CA ALA A 32 -6.36 -15.14 3.51
C ALA A 32 -5.36 -16.30 3.48
N LEU A 33 -4.10 -16.04 3.10
CA LEU A 33 -3.04 -17.05 3.05
C LEU A 33 -2.56 -17.50 4.43
N GLY A 34 -2.66 -16.63 5.44
CA GLY A 34 -2.23 -16.93 6.80
C GLY A 34 -3.34 -17.42 7.73
N ALA A 35 -4.57 -17.60 7.25
CA ALA A 35 -5.69 -18.10 8.05
C ALA A 35 -5.36 -19.41 8.78
N ASP A 36 -4.71 -20.34 8.09
CA ASP A 36 -4.28 -21.62 8.68
C ASP A 36 -3.23 -21.42 9.78
N SER A 37 -2.30 -20.47 9.59
CA SER A 37 -1.28 -20.16 10.60
C SER A 37 -1.89 -19.56 11.88
N LEU A 38 -2.98 -18.80 11.76
CA LEU A 38 -3.68 -18.24 12.92
C LEU A 38 -4.31 -19.34 13.77
N VAL A 39 -5.01 -20.27 13.11
CA VAL A 39 -5.64 -21.41 13.77
C VAL A 39 -4.58 -22.31 14.40
N ALA A 40 -3.48 -22.60 13.69
CA ALA A 40 -2.37 -23.41 14.20
C ALA A 40 -1.68 -22.76 15.41
N ALA A 41 -1.61 -21.43 15.46
CA ALA A 41 -1.07 -20.68 16.59
C ALA A 41 -2.06 -20.53 17.76
N GLY A 42 -3.28 -21.10 17.66
CA GLY A 42 -4.30 -21.04 18.69
C GLY A 42 -5.07 -19.72 18.77
N PHE A 43 -4.90 -18.82 17.78
CA PHE A 43 -5.69 -17.61 17.69
C PHE A 43 -7.11 -17.93 17.20
N ARG A 44 -8.07 -17.19 17.75
CA ARG A 44 -9.43 -17.18 17.20
C ARG A 44 -9.49 -16.13 16.10
N PRO A 45 -10.02 -16.46 14.90
CA PRO A 45 -10.28 -15.45 13.90
C PRO A 45 -11.25 -14.39 14.45
N PRO A 46 -11.16 -13.14 13.97
CA PRO A 46 -12.00 -12.05 14.45
C PRO A 46 -13.49 -12.38 14.29
N ALA A 47 -14.29 -11.94 15.25
CA ALA A 47 -15.72 -12.23 15.28
C ALA A 47 -16.46 -11.56 14.11
N ASP A 48 -16.00 -10.38 13.70
CA ASP A 48 -16.49 -9.70 12.50
C ASP A 48 -15.57 -9.96 11.29
N PRO A 49 -16.07 -10.57 10.20
CA PRO A 49 -15.34 -10.77 8.96
C PRO A 49 -14.80 -9.47 8.32
N LEU A 50 -15.34 -8.31 8.70
CA LEU A 50 -14.89 -7.00 8.21
C LEU A 50 -13.73 -6.40 9.02
N THR A 51 -13.36 -6.96 10.17
CA THR A 51 -12.24 -6.46 11.00
C THR A 51 -10.93 -6.34 10.21
N PRO A 52 -10.50 -7.35 9.41
CA PRO A 52 -9.32 -7.21 8.54
C PRO A 52 -9.45 -6.02 7.59
N LEU A 53 -10.59 -5.87 6.91
CA LEU A 53 -10.83 -4.78 5.96
C LEU A 53 -10.77 -3.39 6.63
N ARG A 54 -11.28 -3.25 7.86
CA ARG A 54 -11.21 -1.97 8.59
C ARG A 54 -9.76 -1.61 8.91
N LEU A 55 -8.98 -2.58 9.37
CA LEU A 55 -7.57 -2.34 9.66
C LEU A 55 -6.76 -2.06 8.38
N THR A 56 -7.08 -2.70 7.25
CA THR A 56 -6.43 -2.37 5.97
C THR A 56 -6.74 -0.95 5.53
N VAL A 57 -7.96 -0.45 5.72
CA VAL A 57 -8.30 0.95 5.44
C VAL A 57 -7.46 1.90 6.30
N VAL A 58 -7.36 1.65 7.60
CA VAL A 58 -6.52 2.46 8.51
C VAL A 58 -5.04 2.38 8.09
N GLY A 59 -4.53 1.18 7.81
CA GLY A 59 -3.17 0.97 7.36
C GLY A 59 -2.87 1.65 6.03
N THR A 60 -3.87 1.73 5.15
CA THR A 60 -3.77 2.45 3.88
C THR A 60 -3.63 3.96 4.10
N LEU A 61 -4.38 4.55 5.04
CA LEU A 61 -4.24 5.97 5.39
C LEU A 61 -2.84 6.27 5.96
N ILE A 62 -2.32 5.39 6.82
CA ILE A 62 -0.95 5.47 7.33
C ILE A 62 0.05 5.42 6.17
N ALA A 63 -0.12 4.45 5.27
CA ALA A 63 0.74 4.29 4.10
C ALA A 63 0.75 5.53 3.20
N LEU A 64 -0.41 6.18 2.98
CA LEU A 64 -0.48 7.42 2.21
C LEU A 64 0.39 8.52 2.81
N ILE A 65 0.32 8.70 4.13
CA ILE A 65 1.12 9.70 4.85
C ILE A 65 2.60 9.38 4.72
N VAL A 66 2.98 8.11 4.93
CA VAL A 66 4.38 7.65 4.84
C VAL A 66 4.91 7.78 3.41
N PHE A 67 4.12 7.42 2.40
CA PHE A 67 4.54 7.50 1.00
C PHE A 67 4.70 8.95 0.57
N ALA A 68 3.79 9.84 1.00
CA ALA A 68 3.91 11.26 0.77
C ALA A 68 5.18 11.83 1.43
N SER A 69 5.49 11.45 2.67
CA SER A 69 6.69 11.94 3.37
C SER A 69 8.00 11.45 2.75
N HIS A 70 8.01 10.27 2.14
CA HIS A 70 9.16 9.74 1.38
C HIS A 70 9.27 10.31 -0.04
N GLY A 71 8.35 11.20 -0.44
CA GLY A 71 8.31 11.78 -1.79
C GLY A 71 7.98 10.75 -2.87
N LEU A 72 7.32 9.63 -2.53
CA LEU A 72 6.98 8.57 -3.47
C LEU A 72 5.91 8.98 -4.50
N TYR A 73 5.26 10.13 -4.30
CA TYR A 73 4.33 10.75 -5.24
C TYR A 73 4.94 11.93 -6.03
N GLU A 74 6.24 12.21 -5.84
CA GLU A 74 6.95 13.21 -6.61
C GLU A 74 7.38 12.64 -7.97
N MET A 75 6.71 13.08 -9.04
CA MET A 75 7.05 12.70 -10.41
C MET A 75 8.28 13.46 -10.92
N LYS A 76 9.48 13.14 -10.40
CA LYS A 76 10.76 13.68 -10.89
C LYS A 76 11.19 12.94 -12.17
N ARG A 77 11.58 13.68 -13.21
CA ARG A 77 12.16 13.10 -14.44
C ARG A 77 13.55 12.53 -14.10
N GLY A 78 13.86 11.29 -14.53
CA GLY A 78 15.19 10.69 -14.36
C GLY A 78 15.47 9.97 -13.04
N ALA A 79 14.45 9.68 -12.21
CA ALA A 79 14.66 8.88 -11.00
C ALA A 79 15.11 7.44 -11.32
N SER A 80 16.16 6.98 -10.65
CA SER A 80 16.63 5.59 -10.72
C SER A 80 15.54 4.63 -10.21
N ARG A 81 15.33 3.53 -10.95
CA ARG A 81 14.35 2.49 -10.57
C ARG A 81 14.72 1.81 -9.26
N LEU A 82 16.02 1.64 -9.02
CA LEU A 82 16.53 1.03 -7.80
C LEU A 82 16.25 1.94 -6.59
N ASP A 83 16.50 3.24 -6.73
CA ASP A 83 16.25 4.21 -5.66
C ASP A 83 14.75 4.27 -5.30
N GLU A 84 13.87 4.21 -6.30
CA GLU A 84 12.44 4.13 -6.06
C GLU A 84 12.06 2.84 -5.35
N ALA A 85 12.61 1.69 -5.77
CA ALA A 85 12.33 0.42 -5.11
C ALA A 85 12.78 0.42 -3.65
N VAL A 86 13.97 0.96 -3.36
CA VAL A 86 14.47 1.13 -1.99
C VAL A 86 13.53 2.03 -1.18
N LYS A 87 13.07 3.16 -1.73
CA LYS A 87 12.10 4.02 -1.05
C LYS A 87 10.78 3.31 -0.75
N VAL A 88 10.26 2.52 -1.70
CA VAL A 88 9.03 1.75 -1.52
C VAL A 88 9.21 0.73 -0.40
N VAL A 89 10.31 -0.04 -0.41
CA VAL A 89 10.61 -1.01 0.65
C VAL A 89 10.72 -0.33 2.01
N THR A 90 11.47 0.77 2.11
CA THR A 90 11.61 1.53 3.37
C THR A 90 10.27 2.07 3.86
N ALA A 91 9.49 2.68 2.98
CA ALA A 91 8.19 3.25 3.32
C ALA A 91 7.19 2.16 3.76
N ILE A 92 7.16 1.01 3.10
CA ILE A 92 6.28 -0.11 3.46
C ILE A 92 6.71 -0.72 4.80
N SER A 93 8.01 -0.91 5.03
CA SER A 93 8.52 -1.39 6.32
C SER A 93 8.13 -0.44 7.46
N PHE A 94 8.26 0.87 7.26
CA PHE A 94 7.85 1.85 8.26
C PHE A 94 6.34 1.87 8.48
N THR A 95 5.55 1.75 7.39
CA THR A 95 4.09 1.63 7.45
C THR A 95 3.67 0.41 8.27
N LEU A 96 4.31 -0.75 8.04
CA LEU A 96 4.00 -1.99 8.77
C LEU A 96 4.21 -1.82 10.28
N VAL A 97 5.32 -1.20 10.69
CA VAL A 97 5.59 -0.92 12.11
C VAL A 97 4.51 -0.03 12.71
N LEU A 98 4.08 1.03 12.00
CA LEU A 98 3.01 1.91 12.45
C LEU A 98 1.65 1.19 12.52
N VAL A 99 1.34 0.32 11.57
CA VAL A 99 0.11 -0.49 11.58
C VAL A 99 0.09 -1.45 12.76
N ILE A 100 1.21 -2.11 13.06
CA ILE A 100 1.34 -2.97 14.23
C ILE A 100 1.08 -2.17 15.51
N PHE A 101 1.71 -1.01 15.64
CA PHE A 101 1.52 -0.12 16.78
C PHE A 101 0.06 0.33 16.93
N VAL A 102 -0.58 0.75 15.84
CA VAL A 102 -1.98 1.19 15.83
C VAL A 102 -2.93 0.06 16.20
N ASN A 103 -2.72 -1.16 15.69
CA ASN A 103 -3.56 -2.30 16.07
C ASN A 103 -3.44 -2.65 17.56
N ALA A 104 -2.24 -2.57 18.13
CA ALA A 104 -2.06 -2.76 19.57
C ALA A 104 -2.79 -1.68 20.38
N LEU A 105 -2.80 -0.42 19.91
CA LEU A 105 -3.57 0.63 20.58
C LEU A 105 -5.09 0.44 20.46
N ILE A 106 -5.59 -0.14 19.36
CA ILE A 106 -7.02 -0.39 19.19
C ILE A 106 -7.57 -1.25 20.33
N GLY A 107 -6.83 -2.25 20.79
CA GLY A 107 -7.22 -3.09 21.93
C GLY A 107 -7.34 -2.31 23.24
N GLU A 108 -6.39 -1.42 23.51
CA GLU A 108 -6.39 -0.54 24.70
C GLU A 108 -7.61 0.39 24.76
N PHE A 109 -8.16 0.76 23.60
CA PHE A 109 -9.38 1.59 23.50
C PHE A 109 -10.67 0.77 23.37
N GLY A 110 -10.63 -0.55 23.62
CA GLY A 110 -11.80 -1.44 23.61
C GLY A 110 -12.24 -1.91 22.22
N GLY A 111 -11.40 -1.73 21.20
CA GLY A 111 -11.60 -2.33 19.88
C GLY A 111 -11.10 -3.78 19.81
N GLU A 112 -11.51 -4.51 18.77
CA GLU A 112 -10.99 -5.86 18.50
C GLU A 112 -9.63 -5.75 17.79
N GLU A 113 -8.58 -6.23 18.44
CA GLU A 113 -7.26 -6.35 17.81
C GLU A 113 -7.29 -7.42 16.73
N LEU A 114 -6.70 -7.13 15.57
CA LEU A 114 -6.53 -8.15 14.56
C LEU A 114 -5.39 -9.09 14.95
N PRO A 115 -5.65 -10.41 15.13
CA PRO A 115 -4.58 -11.36 15.40
C PRO A 115 -3.77 -11.58 14.12
N TRP A 116 -2.46 -11.71 14.30
CA TRP A 116 -1.52 -11.92 13.21
C TRP A 116 -0.32 -12.73 13.69
N THR A 117 0.12 -13.66 12.85
CA THR A 117 1.34 -14.43 13.04
C THR A 117 2.52 -13.74 12.35
N ARG A 118 3.74 -14.19 12.64
CA ARG A 118 4.94 -13.74 11.90
C ARG A 118 4.79 -14.01 10.39
N ASP A 119 4.13 -15.09 10.01
CA ASP A 119 3.94 -15.45 8.61
C ASP A 119 3.02 -14.45 7.91
N ILE A 120 1.90 -14.07 8.52
CA ILE A 120 1.00 -13.03 7.98
C ILE A 120 1.73 -11.71 7.81
N LEU A 121 2.51 -11.28 8.82
CA LEU A 121 3.25 -10.02 8.76
C LEU A 121 4.30 -10.05 7.64
N PHE A 122 5.05 -11.14 7.53
CA PHE A 122 6.08 -11.29 6.50
C PHE A 122 5.48 -11.37 5.09
N GLN A 123 4.43 -12.18 4.90
CA GLN A 123 3.72 -12.30 3.62
C GLN A 123 3.07 -10.98 3.23
N GLY A 124 2.42 -10.29 4.16
CA GLY A 124 1.81 -8.98 3.94
C GLY A 124 2.83 -7.93 3.52
N TRP A 125 3.98 -7.89 4.19
CA TRP A 125 5.10 -7.03 3.80
C TRP A 125 5.59 -7.34 2.38
N LEU A 126 5.85 -8.61 2.07
CA LEU A 126 6.39 -9.03 0.78
C LEU A 126 5.41 -8.75 -0.36
N LEU A 127 4.13 -9.07 -0.17
CA LEU A 127 3.06 -8.80 -1.13
C LEU A 127 2.85 -7.30 -1.31
N ALA A 128 2.89 -6.51 -0.25
CA ALA A 128 2.76 -5.05 -0.35
C ALA A 128 3.89 -4.45 -1.18
N VAL A 129 5.14 -4.86 -0.92
CA VAL A 129 6.30 -4.44 -1.72
C VAL A 129 6.11 -4.84 -3.18
N GLY A 130 5.82 -6.11 -3.44
CA GLY A 130 5.63 -6.64 -4.79
C GLY A 130 4.53 -5.92 -5.56
N PHE A 131 3.34 -5.81 -4.97
CA PHE A 131 2.18 -5.18 -5.61
C PHE A 131 2.37 -3.69 -5.83
N CYS A 132 2.99 -2.95 -4.89
CA CYS A 132 3.29 -1.53 -5.10
C CYS A 132 4.30 -1.33 -6.23
N LEU A 133 5.35 -2.14 -6.30
CA LEU A 133 6.33 -2.06 -7.39
C LEU A 133 5.70 -2.39 -8.76
N VAL A 134 4.88 -3.44 -8.82
CA VAL A 134 4.14 -3.81 -10.04
C VAL A 134 3.14 -2.72 -10.43
N GLY A 135 2.37 -2.19 -9.47
CA GLY A 135 1.42 -1.10 -9.68
C GLY A 135 2.10 0.16 -10.22
N ARG A 136 3.27 0.52 -9.67
CA ARG A 136 4.10 1.63 -10.13
C ARG A 136 4.67 1.42 -11.53
N PHE A 137 5.05 0.19 -11.85
CA PHE A 137 5.49 -0.16 -13.20
C PHE A 137 4.33 -0.01 -14.20
N ILE A 138 3.15 -0.57 -13.90
CA ILE A 138 1.94 -0.45 -14.74
C ILE A 138 1.56 1.02 -14.92
N HIS A 139 1.52 1.79 -13.83
CA HIS A 139 1.24 3.22 -13.87
C HIS A 139 2.19 3.96 -14.81
N ARG A 140 3.50 3.68 -14.74
CA ARG A 140 4.51 4.29 -15.61
C ARG A 140 4.28 3.94 -17.08
N VAL A 141 3.99 2.68 -17.40
CA VAL A 141 3.67 2.24 -18.76
C VAL A 141 2.42 2.95 -19.27
N MET A 142 1.37 3.05 -18.45
CA MET A 142 0.15 3.78 -18.81
C MET A 142 0.43 5.27 -19.07
N VAL A 143 1.22 5.93 -18.22
CA VAL A 143 1.61 7.33 -18.41
C VAL A 143 2.40 7.50 -19.71
N TYR A 144 3.31 6.59 -20.02
CA TYR A 144 4.07 6.61 -21.28
C TYR A 144 3.15 6.49 -22.49
N VAL A 145 2.21 5.55 -22.47
CA VAL A 145 1.21 5.35 -23.54
C VAL A 145 0.33 6.57 -23.69
N LEU A 146 -0.23 7.12 -22.60
CA LEU A 146 -1.08 8.30 -22.64
C LEU A 146 -0.36 9.52 -23.21
N ARG A 147 0.91 9.73 -22.86
CA ARG A 147 1.70 10.84 -23.42
C ARG A 147 1.96 10.66 -24.91
N ARG A 148 2.21 9.43 -25.36
CA ARG A 148 2.44 9.10 -26.77
C ARG A 148 1.20 9.29 -27.63
N TYR A 149 0.01 8.94 -27.14
CA TYR A 149 -1.23 9.04 -27.91
C TYR A 149 -1.86 10.43 -27.91
N PHE A 150 -1.70 11.20 -26.82
CA PHE A 150 -2.34 12.52 -26.67
C PHE A 150 -1.38 13.70 -26.92
N ASP A 151 -0.16 13.46 -27.40
CA ASP A 151 0.87 14.47 -27.71
C ASP A 151 1.04 15.52 -26.59
N ILE A 152 1.03 15.05 -25.33
CA ILE A 152 1.06 15.91 -24.15
C ILE A 152 2.52 16.25 -23.83
N ASP A 153 3.07 17.19 -24.58
CA ASP A 153 4.34 17.84 -24.28
C ASP A 153 4.14 18.96 -23.25
N THR A 154 4.48 18.66 -22.00
CA THR A 154 4.65 19.66 -20.91
C THR A 154 5.81 19.30 -20.02
#